data_AF-A0A2M7DMK5-F1
#
_entry.id   AF-A0A2M7DMK5-F1
#
_cell.length_a   1.000
_cell.length_b   1.000
_cell.length_c   1.000
_cell.angle_alpha   90.00
_cell.angle_beta   90.00
_cell.angle_gamma   90.00
#
_symmetry.space_group_name_H-M   'P 1'
#
loop_
_entity.id
_entity.type
_entity.pdbx_description
1 polymer ?
#
loop_
_entity_poly.entity_id
_entity_poly.type
_entity_poly.pdbx_seq_one_letter_code
_entity_poly.pdbx_strand_id
1 'polypeptide(L)'
;MNYRNYKKQVKLLVDILPIIGKETCFALHGGTAINLFRSNMPRLSVDIDLTYLPIQDRESSMQGIQEALNHCKKQIERSIANTQVLFYTKEAKLFISNKEASIKVEVNLIKRGCFNLPTKRIL
;
A
#
# COMPACT_ATOMS: atom_id res chain seq x y z
N MET A 1 -11.42 -8.80 -15.82
CA MET A 1 -12.06 -8.03 -14.71
C MET A 1 -13.15 -7.15 -15.30
N ASN A 2 -14.39 -7.17 -14.78
CA ASN A 2 -15.45 -6.28 -15.27
C ASN A 2 -15.17 -4.83 -14.83
N TYR A 3 -15.39 -3.84 -15.70
CA TYR A 3 -15.13 -2.42 -15.46
C TYR A 3 -15.79 -1.88 -14.18
N ARG A 4 -16.99 -2.38 -13.80
CA ARG A 4 -17.63 -2.01 -12.52
C ARG A 4 -16.81 -2.45 -11.31
N ASN A 5 -16.23 -3.64 -11.33
CA ASN A 5 -15.38 -4.15 -10.23
C ASN A 5 -14.08 -3.34 -10.16
N TYR A 6 -13.52 -2.98 -11.32
CA TYR A 6 -12.34 -2.14 -11.40
C TYR A 6 -12.54 -0.76 -10.73
N LYS A 7 -13.63 -0.05 -11.06
CA LYS A 7 -13.93 1.26 -10.43
C LYS A 7 -14.04 1.17 -8.91
N LYS A 8 -14.66 0.11 -8.39
CA LYS A 8 -14.82 -0.13 -6.95
C LYS A 8 -13.47 -0.37 -6.27
N GLN A 9 -12.59 -1.14 -6.90
CA GLN A 9 -11.22 -1.34 -6.40
C GLN A 9 -10.39 -0.06 -6.42
N VAL A 10 -10.48 0.73 -7.49
CA VAL A 10 -9.78 2.03 -7.55
C VAL A 10 -10.29 2.97 -6.46
N LYS A 11 -11.59 3.02 -6.23
CA LYS A 11 -12.16 3.82 -5.14
C LYS A 11 -11.56 3.39 -3.80
N LEU A 12 -11.59 2.10 -3.50
CA LEU A 12 -11.02 1.57 -2.25
C LEU A 12 -9.52 1.90 -2.13
N LEU A 13 -8.76 1.78 -3.22
CA LEU A 13 -7.34 2.13 -3.28
C LEU A 13 -7.09 3.62 -2.98
N VAL A 14 -7.85 4.52 -3.60
CA VAL A 14 -7.74 5.97 -3.38
C VAL A 14 -8.11 6.34 -1.94
N ASP A 15 -9.10 5.66 -1.35
CA ASP A 15 -9.50 5.88 0.04
C ASP A 15 -8.40 5.40 1.03
N ILE A 16 -7.64 4.35 0.69
CA ILE A 16 -6.58 3.76 1.54
C ILE A 16 -5.22 4.46 1.40
N LEU A 17 -4.86 4.93 0.20
CA LEU A 17 -3.55 5.52 -0.08
C LEU A 17 -3.13 6.64 0.89
N PRO A 18 -4.01 7.61 1.27
CA PRO A 18 -3.66 8.64 2.24
C PRO A 18 -3.33 8.10 3.63
N ILE A 19 -3.91 6.95 4.01
CA ILE A 19 -3.62 6.31 5.29
C ILE A 19 -2.24 5.68 5.25
N ILE A 20 -1.94 4.92 4.19
CA ILE A 20 -0.61 4.33 3.95
C ILE A 20 0.46 5.43 3.87
N GLY A 21 0.15 6.54 3.20
CA GLY A 21 1.08 7.66 3.01
C GLY A 21 1.45 8.42 4.29
N LYS A 22 0.82 8.13 5.44
CA LYS A 22 1.25 8.64 6.76
C LYS A 22 2.47 7.89 7.28
N GLU A 23 2.69 6.65 6.85
CA GLU A 23 3.89 5.88 7.19
C GLU A 23 5.08 6.35 6.36
N THR A 24 5.88 7.25 6.93
CA THR A 24 7.04 7.83 6.25
C THR A 24 8.19 6.83 6.02
N CYS A 25 8.11 5.63 6.59
CA CYS A 25 9.08 4.56 6.35
C CYS A 25 8.85 3.81 5.03
N PHE A 26 7.76 4.09 4.30
CA PHE A 26 7.45 3.46 3.02
C PHE A 26 7.52 4.42 1.85
N ALA A 27 7.95 3.91 0.70
CA ALA A 27 7.77 4.56 -0.60
C ALA A 27 6.91 3.69 -1.52
N LEU A 28 5.92 4.32 -2.16
CA LEU A 28 5.10 3.71 -3.20
C LEU A 28 5.91 3.56 -4.49
N HIS A 29 5.83 2.39 -5.12
CA HIS A 29 6.42 2.11 -6.42
C HIS A 29 5.47 1.31 -7.31
N GLY A 30 5.99 0.67 -8.36
CA GLY A 30 5.21 -0.20 -9.24
C GLY A 30 4.20 0.52 -10.13
N GLY A 31 3.25 -0.26 -10.65
CA GLY A 31 2.27 0.19 -11.64
C GLY A 31 1.29 1.24 -11.10
N THR A 32 0.92 1.15 -9.82
CA THR A 32 0.04 2.13 -9.17
C THR A 32 0.69 3.49 -9.03
N ALA A 33 1.98 3.56 -8.65
CA ALA A 33 2.70 4.83 -8.63
C ALA A 33 2.73 5.50 -10.02
N ILE A 34 3.00 4.72 -11.06
CA ILE A 34 3.07 5.22 -12.44
C ILE A 34 1.70 5.72 -12.90
N ASN A 35 0.65 4.93 -12.70
CA ASN A 35 -0.71 5.23 -13.17
C ASN A 35 -1.36 6.40 -12.43
N LEU A 36 -1.01 6.65 -11.17
CA LEU A 36 -1.60 7.75 -10.40
C LEU A 36 -0.81 9.06 -10.52
N PHE A 37 0.53 8.99 -10.57
CA PHE A 37 1.36 10.17 -10.37
C PHE A 37 2.33 10.50 -11.52
N ARG A 38 2.45 9.64 -12.55
CA ARG A 38 3.38 9.86 -13.68
C ARG A 38 2.70 9.91 -15.04
N SER A 39 1.79 8.98 -15.34
CA SER A 39 1.27 8.80 -16.71
C SER A 39 -0.26 8.73 -16.73
N ASN A 40 -0.88 9.37 -17.72
CA ASN A 40 -2.33 9.29 -17.97
C ASN A 40 -2.69 7.99 -18.73
N MET A 41 -2.28 6.83 -18.20
CA MET A 41 -2.51 5.53 -18.83
C MET A 41 -3.84 4.89 -18.38
N PRO A 42 -4.39 3.93 -19.16
CA PRO A 42 -5.51 3.11 -18.72
C PRO A 42 -5.14 2.46 -17.39
N ARG A 43 -5.83 2.89 -16.34
CA ARG A 43 -5.55 2.47 -14.98
C ARG A 43 -5.92 0.99 -14.92
N LEU A 44 -4.92 0.10 -14.83
CA LEU A 44 -5.12 -1.36 -14.82
C LEU A 44 -4.55 -2.04 -13.58
N SER A 45 -3.71 -1.34 -12.81
CA SER A 45 -3.15 -1.83 -11.54
C SER A 45 -3.97 -1.31 -10.36
N VAL A 46 -4.26 -2.19 -9.40
CA VAL A 46 -5.01 -1.91 -8.16
C VAL A 46 -4.31 -2.47 -6.92
N ASP A 47 -3.01 -2.75 -7.04
CA ASP A 47 -2.15 -3.20 -5.94
C ASP A 47 -1.29 -2.02 -5.44
N ILE A 48 -1.03 -1.95 -4.13
CA ILE A 48 -0.17 -0.94 -3.51
C ILE A 48 1.17 -1.61 -3.19
N ASP A 49 2.17 -1.38 -4.03
CA ASP A 49 3.52 -1.89 -3.85
C ASP A 49 4.40 -0.88 -3.08
N LEU A 50 4.98 -1.32 -1.97
CA LEU A 50 5.78 -0.49 -1.08
C LEU A 50 7.24 -0.98 -0.97
N THR A 51 8.15 -0.04 -0.74
CA THR A 51 9.54 -0.29 -0.36
C THR A 51 9.80 0.32 1.00
N TYR A 52 10.40 -0.45 1.90
CA TYR A 52 10.85 0.05 3.20
C TYR A 52 12.12 0.88 3.03
N LEU A 53 12.11 2.10 3.56
CA LEU A 53 13.14 3.11 3.34
C LEU A 53 14.35 3.00 4.29
N PRO A 54 14.18 2.76 5.60
CA PRO A 54 15.33 2.60 6.48
C PRO A 54 16.23 1.44 6.07
N ILE A 55 17.53 1.71 5.98
CA ILE A 55 18.56 0.69 5.70
C ILE A 55 19.12 0.25 7.05
N GLN A 56 18.76 -0.97 7.45
CA GLN A 56 19.18 -1.59 8.71
C GLN A 56 19.32 -3.10 8.51
N ASP A 57 19.73 -3.82 9.56
CA ASP A 57 19.80 -5.28 9.52
C ASP A 57 18.42 -5.89 9.22
N ARG A 58 18.43 -7.18 8.85
CA ARG A 58 17.21 -7.86 8.41
C ARG A 58 16.16 -7.93 9.52
N GLU A 59 16.56 -8.22 10.76
CA GLU A 59 15.63 -8.40 11.86
C GLU A 59 14.93 -7.08 12.19
N SER A 60 15.71 -6.02 12.36
CA SER A 60 15.20 -4.66 12.58
C SER A 60 14.30 -4.20 11.43
N SER A 61 14.69 -4.48 10.17
CA SER A 61 13.88 -4.16 8.99
C SER A 61 12.54 -4.88 9.00
N MET A 62 12.54 -6.18 9.31
CA MET A 62 11.31 -6.95 9.37
C MET A 62 10.40 -6.45 10.48
N GLN A 63 10.93 -6.17 11.67
CA GLN A 63 10.16 -5.63 12.78
C GLN A 63 9.52 -4.28 12.42
N GLY A 64 10.29 -3.34 11.86
CA GLY A 64 9.77 -2.04 11.44
C GLY A 64 8.68 -2.14 10.37
N ILE A 65 8.83 -3.07 9.41
CA ILE A 65 7.78 -3.36 8.43
C ILE A 65 6.51 -3.90 9.10
N GLN A 66 6.64 -4.85 10.03
CA GLN A 66 5.48 -5.42 10.72
C GLN A 66 4.72 -4.36 11.53
N GLU A 67 5.45 -3.53 12.27
CA GLU A 67 4.88 -2.47 13.10
C GLU A 67 4.13 -1.44 12.24
N ALA A 68 4.75 -0.96 11.15
CA ALA A 68 4.13 0.01 10.26
C ALA A 68 2.90 -0.55 9.52
N LEU A 69 2.94 -1.82 9.08
CA LEU A 69 1.77 -2.48 8.48
C LEU A 69 0.64 -2.72 9.50
N ASN A 70 0.98 -3.07 10.74
CA ASN A 70 -0.01 -3.21 11.81
C ASN A 70 -0.65 -1.85 12.15
N HIS A 71 0.13 -0.77 12.14
CA HIS A 71 -0.42 0.58 12.32
C HIS A 71 -1.34 0.95 11.16
N CYS A 72 -0.93 0.73 9.91
CA CYS A 72 -1.78 0.87 8.73
C CYS A 72 -3.10 0.11 8.89
N LYS A 73 -3.05 -1.18 9.23
CA LYS A 73 -4.24 -2.02 9.46
C LYS A 73 -5.19 -1.37 10.47
N LYS A 74 -4.70 -1.00 11.64
CA LYS A 74 -5.52 -0.39 12.71
C LYS A 74 -6.14 0.94 12.24
N GLN A 75 -5.38 1.76 11.52
CA GLN A 75 -5.88 3.05 11.02
C GLN A 75 -6.93 2.87 9.93
N ILE A 76 -6.76 1.90 9.03
CA ILE A 76 -7.74 1.57 7.99
C ILE A 76 -9.04 1.09 8.61
N GLU A 77 -8.99 0.13 9.54
CA GLU A 77 -10.18 -0.43 10.21
C GLU A 77 -10.93 0.63 11.03
N ARG A 78 -10.22 1.65 11.55
CA ARG A 78 -10.82 2.79 12.25
C ARG A 78 -11.42 3.84 11.33
N SER A 79 -10.77 4.11 10.19
CA SER A 79 -11.10 5.26 9.33
C SER A 79 -12.10 4.93 8.23
N ILE A 80 -12.18 3.67 7.80
CA ILE A 80 -13.00 3.25 6.67
C ILE A 80 -14.02 2.22 7.14
N ALA A 81 -15.28 2.66 7.28
CA ALA A 81 -16.36 1.80 7.70
C ALA A 81 -16.54 0.58 6.78
N ASN A 82 -16.99 -0.54 7.34
CA ASN A 82 -17.25 -1.79 6.60
C ASN A 82 -16.03 -2.36 5.86
N THR A 83 -14.82 -2.06 6.33
CA THR A 83 -13.57 -2.60 5.76
C THR A 83 -12.96 -3.62 6.70
N GLN A 84 -12.58 -4.77 6.16
CA GLN A 84 -11.83 -5.81 6.84
C GLN A 84 -10.39 -5.81 6.33
N VAL A 85 -9.43 -5.96 7.23
CA VAL A 85 -8.01 -6.06 6.88
C VAL A 85 -7.44 -7.37 7.41
N LEU A 86 -7.01 -8.26 6.52
CA LEU A 86 -6.25 -9.45 6.88
C LEU A 86 -4.76 -9.15 6.76
N PHE A 87 -3.99 -9.40 7.81
CA PHE A 87 -2.54 -9.17 7.82
C PHE A 87 -1.78 -10.51 7.73
N TYR A 88 -1.15 -10.72 6.58
CA TYR A 88 -0.21 -11.81 6.33
C TYR A 88 1.19 -11.35 6.74
N THR A 89 1.54 -11.60 8.00
CA THR A 89 2.77 -11.10 8.64
C THR A 89 4.03 -11.65 7.97
N LYS A 90 4.08 -12.95 7.66
CA LYS A 90 5.25 -13.59 7.02
C LYS A 90 5.58 -12.98 5.66
N GLU A 91 4.56 -12.63 4.89
CA GLU A 91 4.66 -12.07 3.55
C GLU A 91 4.69 -10.54 3.53
N ALA A 92 4.48 -9.88 4.69
CA ALA A 92 4.29 -8.44 4.82
C ALA A 92 3.22 -7.88 3.85
N LYS A 93 2.03 -8.50 3.89
CA LYS A 93 0.90 -8.12 3.03
C LYS A 93 -0.36 -7.83 3.84
N LEU A 94 -1.07 -6.77 3.46
CA LEU A 94 -2.43 -6.51 3.88
C LEU A 94 -3.38 -6.85 2.74
N PHE A 95 -4.33 -7.74 3.01
CA PHE A 95 -5.48 -7.94 2.13
C PHE A 95 -6.64 -7.16 2.71
N ILE A 96 -7.13 -6.17 1.95
CA ILE A 96 -8.10 -5.21 2.42
C ILE A 96 -9.35 -5.36 1.57
N SER A 97 -10.49 -5.60 2.20
CA SER A 97 -11.75 -5.83 1.50
C SER A 97 -12.91 -5.12 2.17
N ASN A 98 -13.89 -4.75 1.36
CA ASN A 98 -15.23 -4.36 1.79
C ASN A 98 -16.27 -5.15 0.99
N LYS A 99 -17.56 -4.78 1.10
CA LYS A 99 -18.65 -5.46 0.37
C LYS A 99 -18.54 -5.39 -1.16
N GLU A 100 -17.76 -4.44 -1.68
CA GLU A 100 -17.73 -4.08 -3.10
C GLU A 100 -16.45 -4.49 -3.83
N ALA A 101 -15.33 -4.56 -3.11
CA ALA A 101 -14.00 -4.70 -3.69
C ALA A 101 -12.98 -5.23 -2.68
N SER A 102 -11.86 -5.70 -3.22
CA SER A 102 -10.65 -6.01 -2.46
C SER A 102 -9.42 -5.45 -3.16
N ILE A 103 -8.44 -5.02 -2.37
CA ILE A 103 -7.11 -4.62 -2.83
C ILE A 103 -6.04 -5.22 -1.92
N LYS A 104 -4.79 -5.14 -2.37
CA LYS A 104 -3.65 -5.65 -1.64
C LYS A 104 -2.61 -4.54 -1.45
N VAL A 105 -2.05 -4.47 -0.25
CA VAL A 105 -0.84 -3.69 0.06
C VAL A 105 0.28 -4.70 0.33
N GLU A 106 1.42 -4.56 -0.32
CA GLU A 106 2.57 -5.44 -0.09
C GLU A 106 3.88 -4.68 -0.02
N VAL A 107 4.76 -5.11 0.90
CA VAL A 107 6.09 -4.54 1.09
C VAL A 107 7.13 -5.51 0.54
N ASN A 108 8.07 -5.01 -0.28
CA ASN A 108 9.18 -5.83 -0.74
C ASN A 108 10.13 -6.17 0.42
N LEU A 109 10.35 -7.47 0.69
CA LEU A 109 11.18 -7.95 1.80
C LEU A 109 12.68 -8.07 1.46
N ILE A 110 13.03 -7.93 0.18
CA ILE A 110 14.40 -8.04 -0.34
C ILE A 110 14.97 -6.66 -0.60
N LYS A 111 14.26 -5.84 -1.37
CA LYS A 111 14.66 -4.48 -1.73
C LYS A 111 14.31 -3.52 -0.59
N ARG A 112 15.32 -2.80 -0.10
CA ARG A 112 15.20 -1.76 0.94
C ARG A 112 15.99 -0.53 0.54
N GLY A 113 15.62 0.61 1.09
CA GLY A 113 16.23 1.90 0.77
C GLY A 113 15.80 2.44 -0.59
N CYS A 114 16.39 3.57 -0.94
CA CYS A 114 16.18 4.23 -2.22
C CYS A 114 17.50 4.86 -2.67
N PHE A 115 17.76 4.84 -3.98
CA PHE A 115 18.94 5.52 -4.54
C PHE A 115 18.75 7.05 -4.51
N ASN A 116 17.58 7.51 -4.94
CA ASN A 116 17.14 8.89 -4.82
C ASN A 116 15.99 8.97 -3.80
N LEU A 117 15.95 10.06 -3.03
CA LEU A 117 14.88 10.29 -2.06
C LEU A 117 13.51 10.27 -2.74
N PRO A 118 12.51 9.59 -2.15
CA PRO A 118 11.15 9.58 -2.69
C PRO A 118 10.54 10.99 -2.62
N THR A 119 9.72 11.32 -3.61
CA THR A 119 9.04 12.61 -3.64
C THR A 119 7.63 12.49 -3.07
N LYS A 120 7.24 13.41 -2.19
CA LYS A 120 5.86 13.49 -1.70
C LYS A 120 4.92 13.91 -2.83
N ARG A 121 3.79 13.23 -2.94
CA ARG A 121 2.69 13.53 -3.86
C ARG A 121 1.38 13.49 -3.07
N ILE A 122 0.44 14.32 -3.50
CA ILE A 122 -0.91 14.40 -2.93
C ILE A 122 -1.87 13.99 -4.03
N LEU A 123 -2.89 13.19 -3.68
CA LEU A 123 -3.97 12.79 -4.59
C LEU A 123 -5.01 13.91 -4.71
#